data_AF-A0A7X8EG12-F1
#
_entry.id   AF-A0A7X8EG12-F1
#
_cell.length_a   1.000
_cell.length_b   1.000
_cell.length_c   1.000
_cell.angle_alpha   90.00
_cell.angle_beta   90.00
_cell.angle_gamma   90.00
#
_symmetry.space_group_name_H-M   'P 1'
#
loop_
_entity.id
_entity.type
_entity.pdbx_description
1 polymer ?
#
loop_
_entity_poly.entity_id
_entity_poly.type
_entity_poly.pdbx_seq_one_letter_code
_entity_poly.pdbx_strand_id
1 'polypeptide(L)'
;MTDRLRKITSLILTICLIVGLLLGGYFLYQTMTMEPVPESVIVPSEKVDWAMERVGGSLAIFLDYTYILLAVATVLVLAFAIIVALSSKKTFIRSITRIGSLVAVILIAYIFATSEIPIFFGYEKFGITSTTALMIDLGLKTAYVLLVIAIGGVIFTGLRGYFKKSN
;
A
#
# COMPACT_ATOMS: atom_id res chain seq x y z
N MET A 1 -27.63 -7.91 -10.02
CA MET A 1 -26.34 -8.63 -10.08
C MET A 1 -26.69 -10.09 -10.35
N THR A 2 -26.26 -10.66 -11.48
CA THR A 2 -26.66 -12.02 -11.89
C THR A 2 -26.08 -13.04 -10.90
N ASP A 3 -26.81 -14.13 -10.61
CA ASP A 3 -26.40 -15.12 -9.60
C ASP A 3 -25.02 -15.72 -9.85
N ARG A 4 -24.59 -15.80 -11.12
CA ARG A 4 -23.24 -16.25 -11.50
C ARG A 4 -22.16 -15.26 -11.05
N LEU A 5 -22.41 -13.96 -11.15
CA LEU A 5 -21.45 -12.93 -10.72
C LEU A 5 -21.27 -12.97 -9.20
N ARG A 6 -22.36 -13.18 -8.45
CA ARG A 6 -22.33 -13.29 -6.98
C ARG A 6 -21.50 -14.49 -6.52
N LYS A 7 -21.65 -15.64 -7.19
CA LYS A 7 -20.86 -16.84 -6.90
C LYS A 7 -19.37 -16.64 -7.20
N ILE A 8 -19.03 -16.03 -8.34
CA ILE A 8 -17.63 -15.74 -8.71
C ILE A 8 -16.99 -14.77 -7.71
N THR A 9 -17.67 -13.68 -7.38
CA THR A 9 -17.17 -12.71 -6.38
C THR A 9 -16.97 -13.38 -5.02
N SER A 10 -17.92 -14.19 -4.55
CA SER A 10 -17.80 -14.91 -3.29
C SER A 10 -16.63 -15.89 -3.31
N LEU A 11 -16.41 -16.60 -4.41
CA LEU A 11 -15.34 -17.59 -4.53
C LEU A 11 -13.96 -16.92 -4.52
N ILE A 12 -13.81 -15.80 -5.24
CA ILE A 12 -12.58 -15.00 -5.22
C ILE A 12 -12.29 -14.53 -3.78
N LEU A 13 -13.28 -13.95 -3.09
CA LEU A 13 -13.12 -13.47 -1.71
C LEU A 13 -12.69 -14.58 -0.75
N THR A 14 -13.30 -15.77 -0.85
CA THR A 14 -12.94 -16.91 0.00
C THR A 14 -11.50 -17.36 -0.27
N ILE A 15 -11.09 -17.44 -1.54
CA ILE A 15 -9.72 -17.80 -1.91
C ILE A 15 -8.74 -16.76 -1.36
N CYS A 16 -9.03 -15.47 -1.50
CA CYS A 16 -8.21 -14.39 -0.95
C CYS A 16 -8.04 -14.49 0.56
N LEU A 17 -9.13 -14.80 1.28
CA LEU A 17 -9.10 -14.92 2.74
C LEU A 17 -8.23 -16.11 3.16
N ILE A 18 -8.36 -17.25 2.47
CA ILE A 18 -7.51 -18.44 2.72
C ILE A 18 -6.04 -18.12 2.43
N VAL A 19 -5.74 -17.55 1.26
CA VAL A 19 -4.36 -17.18 0.89
C VAL A 19 -3.79 -16.17 1.89
N GLY A 20 -4.57 -15.17 2.30
CA GLY A 20 -4.16 -14.19 3.30
C GLY A 20 -3.86 -14.82 4.66
N LEU A 21 -4.71 -15.76 5.12
CA LEU A 21 -4.47 -16.49 6.36
C LEU A 21 -3.24 -17.41 6.27
N LEU A 22 -3.02 -18.07 5.14
CA LEU A 22 -1.84 -18.92 4.92
C LEU A 22 -0.56 -18.09 4.91
N LEU A 23 -0.54 -16.95 4.21
CA LEU A 23 0.60 -16.04 4.19
C LEU A 23 0.85 -15.42 5.57
N GLY A 24 -0.20 -14.95 6.25
CA GLY A 24 -0.09 -14.42 7.60
C GLY A 24 0.38 -15.46 8.61
N GLY A 25 -0.10 -16.69 8.51
CA GLY A 25 0.35 -17.81 9.34
C GLY A 25 1.81 -18.18 9.07
N TYR A 26 2.23 -18.22 7.80
CA TYR A 26 3.62 -18.46 7.42
C TYR A 26 4.55 -17.35 7.94
N PHE A 27 4.09 -16.10 7.94
CA PHE A 27 4.83 -14.96 8.49
C PHE A 27 4.97 -15.04 10.02
N LEU A 28 3.88 -15.36 10.72
CA LEU A 28 3.92 -15.56 12.17
C LEU A 28 4.85 -16.73 12.54
N TYR A 29 4.83 -17.81 11.78
CA TYR A 29 5.75 -18.92 11.96
C TYR A 29 7.20 -18.47 11.82
N GLN A 30 7.54 -17.79 10.72
CA GLN A 30 8.89 -17.27 10.49
C GLN A 30 9.34 -16.35 11.64
N THR A 31 8.51 -15.39 12.05
CA THR A 31 8.84 -14.44 13.13
C THR A 31 8.98 -15.10 14.50
N MET A 32 8.20 -16.13 14.82
CA MET A 32 8.33 -16.89 16.06
C MET A 32 9.59 -17.79 16.09
N THR A 33 10.09 -18.18 14.92
CA THR A 33 11.31 -19.02 14.80
C THR A 33 12.61 -18.21 14.73
N MET A 34 12.53 -16.87 14.69
CA MET A 34 13.72 -16.02 14.72
C MET A 34 14.30 -15.94 16.12
N GLU A 35 15.62 -16.14 16.25
CA GLU A 35 16.31 -15.85 17.51
C GLU A 35 16.21 -14.34 17.83
N PRO A 36 15.80 -13.96 19.05
CA PRO A 36 15.71 -12.55 19.42
C PRO A 36 17.11 -11.92 19.41
N VAL A 37 17.21 -10.76 18.77
CA VAL A 37 18.47 -9.98 18.77
C VAL A 37 18.77 -9.55 20.21
N PRO A 38 19.98 -9.80 20.74
CA PRO A 38 20.34 -9.42 22.11
C PRO A 38 20.16 -7.91 22.34
N GLU A 39 19.61 -7.54 23.49
CA GLU A 39 19.22 -6.16 23.86
C GLU A 39 20.40 -5.15 23.86
N SER A 40 21.63 -5.66 23.98
CA SER A 40 22.83 -4.92 23.62
C SER A 40 23.85 -5.87 23.02
N VAL A 41 24.16 -5.67 21.75
CA VAL A 41 25.35 -6.26 21.14
C VAL A 41 26.43 -5.20 21.18
N ILE A 42 27.39 -5.31 22.10
CA ILE A 42 28.69 -4.65 21.93
C ILE A 42 29.36 -5.41 20.78
N VAL A 43 29.07 -5.02 19.55
CA VAL A 43 29.68 -5.66 18.39
C VAL A 43 31.13 -5.16 18.34
N PRO A 44 32.13 -6.05 18.45
CA PRO A 44 33.50 -5.65 18.12
C PRO A 44 33.49 -5.09 16.69
N SER A 45 34.23 -4.00 16.42
CA SER A 45 34.23 -3.31 15.12
C SER A 45 34.44 -4.24 13.92
N GLU A 46 35.09 -5.39 14.15
CA GLU A 46 35.41 -6.44 13.19
C GLU A 46 34.23 -7.34 12.80
N LYS A 47 33.14 -7.36 13.58
CA LYS A 47 31.97 -8.24 13.37
C LYS A 47 30.67 -7.48 13.09
N VAL A 48 30.76 -6.16 12.87
CA VAL A 48 29.61 -5.29 12.58
C VAL A 48 28.90 -5.74 11.31
N ASP A 49 29.63 -6.11 10.27
CA ASP A 49 29.05 -6.57 8.99
C ASP A 49 28.29 -7.89 9.14
N TRP A 50 28.84 -8.86 9.88
CA TRP A 50 28.19 -10.15 10.19
C TRP A 50 26.90 -9.98 11.00
N ALA A 51 26.89 -9.04 11.97
CA ALA A 51 25.72 -8.77 12.78
C ALA A 51 24.64 -8.00 11.97
N MET A 52 25.05 -7.03 11.16
CA MET A 52 24.18 -6.27 10.26
C MET A 52 23.54 -7.16 9.18
N GLU A 53 24.25 -8.17 8.69
CA GLU A 53 23.71 -9.16 7.73
C GLU A 53 22.57 -10.00 8.35
N ARG A 54 22.72 -10.43 9.62
CA ARG A 54 21.68 -11.18 10.35
C ARG A 54 20.49 -10.31 10.75
N VAL A 55 20.73 -9.08 11.22
CA VAL A 55 19.66 -8.12 11.52
C VAL A 55 18.92 -7.71 10.25
N GLY A 56 19.65 -7.50 9.15
CA GLY A 56 19.13 -7.28 7.81
C GLY A 56 18.29 -8.44 7.28
N GLY A 57 18.62 -9.69 7.65
CA GLY A 57 17.82 -10.87 7.31
C GLY A 57 16.40 -10.83 7.84
N SER A 58 16.17 -10.30 9.04
CA SER A 58 14.81 -10.15 9.58
C SER A 58 14.00 -9.13 8.78
N LEU A 59 14.56 -7.95 8.51
CA LEU A 59 13.95 -6.88 7.70
C LEU A 59 13.70 -7.32 6.25
N ALA A 60 14.62 -8.10 5.67
CA ALA A 60 14.46 -8.67 4.34
C ALA A 60 13.21 -9.55 4.25
N ILE A 61 12.95 -10.36 5.28
CA ILE A 61 11.74 -11.18 5.35
C ILE A 61 10.48 -10.29 5.39
N PHE A 62 10.44 -9.24 6.23
CA PHE A 62 9.29 -8.31 6.23
C PHE A 62 9.07 -7.64 4.87
N LEU A 63 10.16 -7.25 4.18
CA LEU A 63 10.10 -6.65 2.84
C LEU A 63 9.57 -7.63 1.79
N ASP A 64 10.07 -8.85 1.77
CA ASP A 64 9.63 -9.88 0.83
C ASP A 64 8.13 -10.18 0.98
N TYR A 65 7.66 -10.32 2.23
CA TYR A 65 6.24 -10.49 2.50
C TYR A 65 5.41 -9.30 2.05
N THR A 66 5.89 -8.08 2.32
CA THR A 66 5.21 -6.85 1.90
C THR A 66 5.07 -6.80 0.37
N TYR A 67 6.12 -7.18 -0.37
CA TYR A 67 6.07 -7.25 -1.83
C TYR A 67 5.08 -8.32 -2.33
N ILE A 68 5.04 -9.51 -1.72
CA ILE A 68 4.09 -10.57 -2.09
C ILE A 68 2.65 -10.12 -1.82
N LEU A 69 2.39 -9.57 -0.63
CA LEU A 69 1.07 -9.05 -0.26
C LEU A 69 0.63 -7.92 -1.19
N LEU A 70 1.53 -6.99 -1.51
CA LEU A 70 1.28 -5.89 -2.42
C LEU A 70 0.97 -6.39 -3.84
N ALA A 71 1.71 -7.39 -4.33
CA ALA A 71 1.48 -8.00 -5.64
C ALA A 71 0.10 -8.67 -5.70
N VAL A 72 -0.24 -9.48 -4.70
CA VAL A 72 -1.55 -10.14 -4.59
C VAL A 72 -2.67 -9.10 -4.50
N ALA A 73 -2.54 -8.10 -3.63
CA ALA A 73 -3.52 -7.03 -3.48
C ALA A 73 -3.75 -6.28 -4.80
N THR A 74 -2.67 -5.93 -5.50
CA THR A 74 -2.74 -5.25 -6.80
C THR A 74 -3.51 -6.09 -7.82
N VAL A 75 -3.19 -7.37 -7.97
CA VAL A 75 -3.87 -8.27 -8.92
C VAL A 75 -5.36 -8.38 -8.60
N LEU A 76 -5.71 -8.51 -7.32
CA LEU A 76 -7.10 -8.60 -6.88
C LEU A 76 -7.88 -7.32 -7.15
N VAL A 77 -7.31 -6.17 -6.81
CA VAL A 77 -7.93 -4.86 -7.05
C VAL A 77 -8.19 -4.68 -8.55
N LEU A 78 -7.23 -5.02 -9.41
CA LEU A 78 -7.39 -4.94 -10.85
C LEU A 78 -8.48 -5.91 -11.37
N ALA A 79 -8.46 -7.16 -10.93
CA ALA A 79 -9.47 -8.16 -11.31
C ALA A 79 -10.88 -7.70 -10.91
N PHE A 80 -11.05 -7.22 -9.68
CA PHE A 80 -12.32 -6.68 -9.19
C PHE A 80 -12.76 -5.44 -9.96
N ALA A 81 -11.84 -4.50 -10.21
CA ALA A 81 -12.13 -3.29 -10.96
C ALA A 81 -12.66 -3.63 -12.36
N ILE A 82 -12.05 -4.60 -13.05
CA ILE A 82 -12.48 -5.06 -14.38
C ILE A 82 -13.86 -5.72 -14.31
N ILE A 83 -14.07 -6.66 -13.39
CA ILE A 83 -15.37 -7.36 -13.24
C ILE A 83 -16.50 -6.36 -12.97
N VAL A 84 -16.27 -5.40 -12.08
CA VAL A 84 -17.25 -4.36 -11.73
C VAL A 84 -17.49 -3.41 -12.90
N ALA A 85 -16.43 -2.99 -13.60
CA ALA A 85 -16.53 -2.10 -14.75
C ALA A 85 -17.37 -2.75 -15.88
N LEU A 86 -17.19 -4.04 -16.14
CA LEU A 86 -17.91 -4.78 -17.19
C LEU A 86 -19.35 -5.17 -16.79
N SER A 87 -19.75 -4.98 -15.54
CA SER A 87 -21.07 -5.41 -15.04
C SER A 87 -22.24 -4.61 -15.61
N SER A 88 -22.05 -3.33 -15.95
CA SER A 88 -23.06 -2.53 -16.67
C SER A 88 -22.45 -1.26 -17.25
N LYS A 89 -23.05 -0.72 -18.33
CA LYS A 89 -22.65 0.56 -18.93
C LYS A 89 -22.67 1.72 -17.92
N LYS A 90 -23.66 1.76 -17.03
CA LYS A 90 -23.77 2.78 -15.98
C LYS A 90 -22.66 2.65 -14.94
N THR A 91 -22.33 1.42 -14.55
CA THR A 91 -21.23 1.15 -13.60
C THR A 91 -19.89 1.49 -14.24
N PHE A 92 -19.68 1.14 -15.51
CA PHE A 92 -18.49 1.48 -16.27
C PHE A 92 -18.19 2.99 -16.27
N ILE A 93 -19.18 3.81 -16.62
CA ILE A 93 -19.02 5.28 -16.66
C ILE A 93 -18.71 5.84 -15.26
N ARG A 94 -19.34 5.29 -14.21
CA ARG A 94 -19.02 5.69 -12.83
C ARG A 94 -17.59 5.28 -12.43
N SER A 95 -17.16 4.08 -12.80
CA SER A 95 -15.81 3.59 -12.52
C SER A 95 -14.76 4.44 -13.22
N ILE A 96 -14.94 4.77 -14.50
CA ILE A 96 -13.97 5.61 -15.23
C ILE A 96 -13.93 7.04 -14.67
N THR A 97 -15.06 7.58 -14.20
CA THR A 97 -15.07 8.88 -13.52
C THR A 97 -14.24 8.84 -12.23
N ARG A 98 -14.36 7.77 -11.44
CA ARG A 98 -13.57 7.58 -10.20
C ARG A 98 -12.09 7.40 -10.49
N ILE A 99 -11.75 6.58 -11.48
CA ILE A 99 -10.36 6.41 -11.92
C ILE A 99 -9.80 7.75 -12.42
N GLY A 100 -10.56 8.49 -13.23
CA GLY A 100 -10.18 9.82 -13.70
C GLY A 100 -9.92 10.80 -12.56
N SER A 101 -10.74 10.81 -11.51
CA SER A 101 -10.47 11.64 -10.33
C SER A 101 -9.20 11.22 -9.59
N LEU A 102 -8.89 9.92 -9.51
CA LEU A 102 -7.66 9.44 -8.89
C LEU A 102 -6.43 9.87 -9.72
N VAL A 103 -6.50 9.75 -11.04
CA VAL A 103 -5.45 10.22 -11.95
C VAL A 103 -5.25 11.73 -11.80
N ALA A 104 -6.32 12.51 -11.70
CA ALA A 104 -6.21 13.95 -11.47
C ALA A 104 -5.47 14.28 -10.17
N VAL A 105 -5.73 13.53 -9.09
CA VAL A 105 -5.00 13.69 -7.82
C VAL A 105 -3.52 13.34 -7.97
N ILE A 106 -3.19 12.26 -8.67
CA ILE A 106 -1.80 11.87 -8.93
C ILE A 106 -1.08 12.94 -9.76
N LEU A 107 -1.75 13.52 -10.77
CA LEU A 107 -1.18 14.60 -11.58
C LEU A 107 -0.94 15.86 -10.75
N ILE A 108 -1.87 16.23 -9.87
CA ILE A 108 -1.67 17.35 -8.94
C ILE A 108 -0.47 17.06 -8.04
N ALA A 109 -0.40 15.86 -7.46
CA ALA A 109 0.73 15.46 -6.62
C ALA A 109 2.06 15.47 -7.38
N TYR A 110 2.07 15.07 -8.65
CA TYR A 110 3.25 15.06 -9.51
C TYR A 110 3.81 16.46 -9.78
N ILE A 111 2.95 17.47 -9.90
CA ILE A 111 3.40 18.87 -10.05
C ILE A 111 4.20 19.35 -8.83
N PHE A 112 3.88 18.84 -7.64
CA PHE A 112 4.57 19.16 -6.38
C PHE A 112 5.65 18.14 -5.98
N ALA A 113 5.80 17.06 -6.76
CA ALA A 113 6.78 16.02 -6.47
C ALA A 113 8.16 16.46 -6.93
N THR A 114 9.18 16.16 -6.14
CA THR A 114 10.57 16.55 -6.38
C THR A 114 11.45 15.31 -6.57
N SER A 115 12.42 15.38 -7.48
CA SER A 115 13.41 14.32 -7.73
C SER A 115 14.68 14.43 -6.89
N GLU A 116 14.66 15.31 -5.89
CA GLU A 116 15.77 15.55 -4.97
C GLU A 116 16.01 14.32 -4.11
N ILE A 117 17.29 13.91 -4.03
CA ILE A 117 17.68 12.75 -3.23
C ILE A 117 17.70 13.21 -1.76
N PRO A 118 16.91 12.58 -0.87
CA PRO A 118 16.89 12.95 0.53
C PRO A 118 18.25 12.62 1.19
N ILE A 119 18.81 13.60 1.88
CA ILE A 119 20.09 13.47 2.59
C ILE A 119 19.78 12.97 4.01
N PHE A 120 20.04 11.69 4.27
CA PHE A 120 19.92 11.08 5.59
C PHE A 120 21.11 10.15 5.85
N PHE A 121 21.37 9.80 7.10
CA PHE A 121 22.55 8.99 7.45
C PHE A 121 22.55 7.65 6.70
N GLY A 122 23.60 7.41 5.91
CA GLY A 122 23.73 6.18 5.11
C GLY A 122 23.01 6.17 3.76
N TYR A 123 22.41 7.29 3.30
CA TYR A 123 21.69 7.35 2.02
C TYR A 123 22.52 6.89 0.81
N GLU A 124 23.83 7.13 0.84
CA GLU A 124 24.81 6.74 -0.19
C GLU A 124 24.83 5.23 -0.46
N LYS A 125 24.52 4.41 0.56
CA LYS A 125 24.52 2.95 0.45
C LYS A 125 23.30 2.38 -0.28
N PHE A 126 22.27 3.19 -0.50
CA PHE A 126 21.00 2.74 -1.08
C PHE A 126 20.92 2.93 -2.61
N GLY A 127 21.91 3.56 -3.23
CA GLY A 127 21.94 3.76 -4.69
C GLY A 127 20.70 4.47 -5.25
N ILE A 128 20.12 5.40 -4.47
CA ILE A 128 18.85 6.06 -4.81
C ILE A 128 19.07 6.93 -6.05
N THR A 129 18.36 6.62 -7.13
CA THR A 129 18.34 7.46 -8.35
C THR A 129 17.33 8.59 -8.21
N SER A 130 17.52 9.67 -8.97
CA SER A 130 16.55 10.78 -9.04
C SER A 130 15.14 10.31 -9.45
N THR A 131 15.05 9.26 -10.28
CA THR A 131 13.77 8.64 -10.67
C THR A 131 13.10 7.95 -9.49
N THR A 132 13.87 7.18 -8.71
CA THR A 132 13.37 6.49 -7.52
C THR A 132 12.90 7.51 -6.48
N ALA A 133 13.68 8.57 -6.25
CA ALA A 133 13.32 9.65 -5.34
C ALA A 133 12.00 10.34 -5.76
N LEU A 134 11.85 10.65 -7.06
CA LEU A 134 10.64 11.25 -7.61
C LEU A 134 9.40 10.34 -7.40
N MET A 135 9.53 9.03 -7.64
CA MET A 135 8.41 8.10 -7.46
C MET A 135 7.99 7.96 -5.99
N ILE A 136 8.96 7.96 -5.07
CA ILE A 136 8.70 7.93 -3.63
C ILE A 136 8.00 9.21 -3.19
N ASP A 137 8.54 10.38 -3.57
CA ASP A 137 7.93 11.67 -3.20
C ASP A 137 6.54 11.82 -3.82
N LEU A 138 6.35 11.43 -5.09
CA LEU A 138 5.04 11.39 -5.72
C LEU A 138 4.03 10.54 -4.92
N GLY A 139 4.42 9.34 -4.51
CA GLY A 139 3.57 8.47 -3.70
C GLY A 139 3.17 9.13 -2.38
N LEU A 140 4.14 9.77 -1.71
CA LEU A 140 3.92 10.47 -0.45
C LEU A 140 3.01 11.68 -0.61
N LYS A 141 3.26 12.54 -1.60
CA LYS A 141 2.41 13.70 -1.93
C LYS A 141 0.99 13.27 -2.31
N THR A 142 0.85 12.19 -3.10
CA THR A 142 -0.46 11.63 -3.46
C THR A 142 -1.24 11.22 -2.22
N ALA A 143 -0.60 10.53 -1.27
CA ALA A 143 -1.22 10.14 -0.02
C ALA A 143 -1.66 11.36 0.81
N TYR A 144 -0.83 12.41 0.90
CA TYR A 144 -1.19 13.64 1.61
C TYR A 144 -2.37 14.38 0.98
N VAL A 145 -2.42 14.50 -0.35
CA VAL A 145 -3.56 15.13 -1.04
C VAL A 145 -4.84 14.33 -0.79
N LEU A 146 -4.77 13.00 -0.89
CA LEU A 146 -5.91 12.13 -0.58
C LEU A 146 -6.36 12.25 0.88
N LEU A 147 -5.44 12.37 1.82
CA LEU A 147 -5.74 12.56 3.23
C LEU A 147 -6.48 13.88 3.48
N VAL A 148 -6.05 14.98 2.85
CA VAL A 148 -6.76 16.27 2.94
C VAL A 148 -8.17 16.17 2.34
N ILE A 149 -8.32 15.53 1.17
CA ILE A 149 -9.63 15.30 0.54
C ILE A 149 -10.53 14.43 1.44
N ALA A 150 -9.98 13.40 2.07
CA ALA A 150 -10.72 12.50 2.95
C ALA A 150 -11.23 13.24 4.19
N ILE A 151 -10.35 13.98 4.86
CA ILE A 151 -10.71 14.81 6.03
C ILE A 151 -11.76 15.85 5.64
N GLY A 152 -11.53 16.59 4.54
CA GLY A 152 -12.48 17.58 4.04
C GLY A 152 -13.84 16.95 3.69
N GLY A 153 -13.84 15.75 3.11
CA GLY A 153 -15.05 14.99 2.80
C GLY A 153 -15.82 14.57 4.05
N VAL A 154 -15.14 14.11 5.10
CA VAL A 154 -15.76 13.77 6.39
C VAL A 154 -16.36 15.01 7.05
N ILE A 155 -15.63 16.12 7.08
CA ILE A 155 -16.12 17.38 7.66
C ILE A 155 -17.35 17.87 6.88
N PHE A 156 -17.27 17.92 5.55
CA PHE A 156 -18.38 18.36 4.69
C PHE A 156 -19.63 17.50 4.85
N THR A 157 -19.46 16.18 4.90
CA THR A 157 -20.59 15.25 5.08
C THR A 157 -21.19 15.36 6.48
N GLY A 158 -20.36 15.54 7.52
CA GLY A 158 -20.81 15.79 8.89
C GLY A 158 -21.61 17.09 9.01
N LEU A 159 -21.10 18.20 8.48
CA LEU A 159 -21.78 19.50 8.49
C LEU A 159 -23.09 19.46 7.71
N ARG A 160 -23.09 18.85 6.51
CA ARG A 160 -24.32 18.70 5.71
C ARG A 160 -25.40 17.89 6.44
N GLY A 161 -25.00 16.85 7.17
CA GLY A 161 -25.90 16.05 8.00
C GLY A 161 -26.54 16.86 9.12
N TYR A 162 -25.76 17.74 9.76
CA TYR A 162 -26.25 18.63 10.82
C TYR A 162 -27.27 19.65 10.31
N PHE A 163 -26.97 20.32 9.19
CA PHE A 163 -27.90 21.31 8.60
C PHE A 163 -29.19 20.69 8.04
N LYS A 164 -29.14 19.44 7.53
CA LYS A 164 -30.35 18.76 7.03
C LYS A 164 -31.29 18.28 8.15
N LYS A 165 -30.81 18.14 9.39
CA LYS A 165 -31.61 17.73 10.55
C LYS A 165 -32.28 18.93 11.25
N SER A 166 -31.87 20.16 10.93
CA SER A 166 -32.35 21.40 11.55
C SER A 166 -33.44 22.12 10.75
N ASN A 167 -33.84 21.59 9.58
CA ASN A 167 -35.00 22.01 8.78
C ASN A 167 -35.96 20.81 8.66
#